data_AF-A0A3P7JDA5-F1
#
_entry.id   AF-A0A3P7JDA5-F1
#
_cell.length_a   1.000
_cell.length_b   1.000
_cell.length_c   1.000
_cell.angle_alpha   90.00
_cell.angle_beta   90.00
_cell.angle_gamma   90.00
#
_symmetry.space_group_name_H-M   'P 1'
#
loop_
_entity.id
_entity.type
_entity.pdbx_description
1 polymer ?
#
loop_
_entity_poly.entity_id
_entity_poly.type
_entity_poly.pdbx_seq_one_letter_code
_entity_poly.pdbx_strand_id
1 'polypeptide(L)'
;MELNVKQSGIVDRLVFSTNFKIKNRCLRRTVERYLREDLSCGLHSCETCASLGLNNLGRNTNEGKNTVVFGNHAIIVDAEVCLRFMDVFDSSLFTNIIITQNVWEYVKQKSITTYKKLNKFVYEDKDPRFAIFMSEFHHKTFVRQEIELSDSLRREKVLYVCANFLKDHWSKYNIVPVVLCAEDDILSRLKSNYELTFTIKQYIAGEILVSSSLCSEISNSIQL
;
A
#
# COMPACT_ATOMS: atom_id res chain seq x y z
N MET A 1 -20.94 -30.05 21.51
CA MET A 1 -21.70 -29.27 20.53
C MET A 1 -20.69 -28.66 19.58
N GLU A 2 -20.31 -29.40 18.55
CA GLU A 2 -19.47 -28.87 17.48
C GLU A 2 -20.32 -27.85 16.74
N LEU A 3 -20.03 -26.57 16.96
CA LEU A 3 -20.61 -25.51 16.17
C LEU A 3 -20.14 -25.74 14.73
N ASN A 4 -21.07 -26.07 13.83
CA ASN A 4 -20.87 -26.15 12.37
C ASN A 4 -20.59 -24.75 11.79
N VAL A 5 -19.62 -24.06 12.37
CA VAL A 5 -19.20 -22.72 11.98
C VAL A 5 -17.75 -22.88 11.53
N LYS A 6 -17.53 -22.92 10.22
CA LYS A 6 -16.21 -22.56 9.69
C LYS A 6 -16.02 -21.09 10.08
N GLN A 7 -15.19 -20.80 11.08
CA GLN A 7 -14.71 -19.43 11.29
C GLN A 7 -13.92 -19.07 10.02
N SER A 8 -14.59 -18.42 9.06
CA SER A 8 -14.09 -18.26 7.71
C SER A 8 -12.82 -17.41 7.73
N GLY A 9 -11.70 -18.03 7.35
CA GLY A 9 -10.42 -17.38 7.07
C GLY A 9 -9.73 -16.70 8.24
N ILE A 10 -10.21 -16.81 9.48
CA ILE A 10 -9.52 -16.26 10.67
C ILE A 10 -8.40 -17.23 11.06
N VAL A 11 -7.17 -16.71 11.09
CA VAL A 11 -5.95 -17.48 11.41
C VAL A 11 -5.47 -17.18 12.83
N ASP A 12 -5.62 -15.93 13.29
CA ASP A 12 -5.15 -15.52 14.62
C ASP A 12 -6.04 -14.42 15.21
N ARG A 13 -6.09 -14.33 16.54
CA ARG A 13 -6.78 -13.29 17.30
C ARG A 13 -5.78 -12.56 18.19
N LEU A 14 -5.57 -11.29 17.88
CA LEU A 14 -4.73 -10.40 18.66
C LEU A 14 -5.58 -9.52 19.57
N VAL A 15 -5.12 -9.30 20.80
CA VAL A 15 -5.77 -8.42 21.77
C VAL A 15 -4.83 -7.27 22.11
N PHE A 16 -5.24 -6.06 21.75
CA PHE A 16 -4.51 -4.83 22.06
C PHE A 16 -5.18 -4.13 23.23
N SER A 17 -4.39 -3.64 24.17
CA SER A 17 -4.89 -2.89 25.33
C SER A 17 -4.14 -1.59 25.49
N THR A 18 -4.85 -0.47 25.48
CA THR A 18 -4.27 0.86 25.67
C THR A 18 -4.89 1.51 26.90
N ASN A 19 -4.03 1.96 27.81
CA ASN A 19 -4.45 2.74 28.97
C ASN A 19 -4.39 4.24 28.61
N PHE A 20 -5.41 4.99 28.99
CA PHE A 20 -5.47 6.43 28.77
C PHE A 20 -6.11 7.13 29.97
N LYS A 21 -5.65 8.35 30.24
CA LYS A 21 -6.12 9.15 31.37
C LYS A 21 -7.22 10.11 30.92
N ILE A 22 -8.36 10.07 31.61
CA ILE A 22 -9.42 11.08 31.48
C ILE A 22 -9.64 11.70 32.86
N LYS A 23 -9.26 12.98 33.00
CA LYS A 23 -9.27 13.71 34.29
C LYS A 23 -8.46 12.93 35.34
N ASN A 24 -9.10 12.48 36.43
CA ASN A 24 -8.47 11.69 37.50
C ASN A 24 -8.71 10.18 37.38
N ARG A 25 -9.22 9.69 36.24
CA ARG A 25 -9.44 8.25 36.02
C ARG A 25 -8.47 7.70 34.99
N CYS A 26 -7.93 6.52 35.26
CA CYS A 26 -7.24 5.70 34.27
C CYS A 26 -8.26 4.73 33.67
N LEU A 27 -8.42 4.74 32.35
CA LEU A 27 -9.31 3.83 31.62
C LEU A 27 -8.47 2.93 30.72
N ARG A 28 -8.91 1.69 30.54
CA ARG A 28 -8.33 0.71 29.62
C ARG A 28 -9.28 0.47 28.45
N ARG A 29 -8.80 0.67 27.22
CA ARG A 29 -9.50 0.24 26.00
C ARG A 29 -8.86 -1.05 25.52
N THR A 30 -9.68 -2.09 25.37
CA THR A 30 -9.27 -3.37 24.78
C THR A 30 -9.90 -3.49 23.40
N VAL A 31 -9.09 -3.79 22.39
CA VAL A 31 -9.52 -3.99 21.00
C VAL A 31 -9.01 -5.32 20.51
N GLU A 32 -9.87 -6.09 19.87
CA GLU A 32 -9.50 -7.34 19.21
C GLU A 32 -9.25 -7.09 17.73
N ARG A 33 -8.25 -7.77 17.19
CA ARG A 33 -7.94 -7.78 15.77
C ARG A 33 -7.80 -9.22 15.32
N TYR A 34 -8.56 -9.58 14.30
CA TYR A 34 -8.52 -10.90 13.70
C TYR A 34 -7.63 -10.86 12.47
N LEU A 35 -6.57 -11.66 12.47
CA LEU A 35 -5.74 -11.85 11.30
C LEU A 35 -6.36 -12.92 10.41
N ARG A 36 -6.32 -12.67 9.11
CA ARG A 36 -7.09 -13.38 8.11
C ARG A 36 -6.23 -13.88 6.96
N GLU A 37 -6.70 -14.90 6.27
CA GLU A 37 -6.14 -15.43 5.02
C GLU A 37 -7.09 -15.30 3.82
N ASP A 38 -8.34 -14.91 4.05
CA ASP A 38 -9.39 -14.73 3.04
C ASP A 38 -9.49 -13.26 2.57
N LEU A 39 -8.34 -12.62 2.35
CA LEU A 39 -8.23 -11.25 1.85
C LEU A 39 -7.62 -11.25 0.45
N SER A 40 -8.20 -10.48 -0.47
CA SER A 40 -7.71 -10.44 -1.84
C SER A 40 -6.34 -9.75 -1.97
N CYS A 41 -5.50 -10.28 -2.87
CA CYS A 41 -4.27 -9.60 -3.32
C CYS A 41 -4.54 -8.49 -4.36
N GLY A 42 -5.77 -8.38 -4.87
CA GLY A 42 -6.19 -7.34 -5.84
C GLY A 42 -5.80 -7.61 -7.30
N LEU A 43 -4.97 -8.62 -7.57
CA LEU A 43 -4.57 -9.01 -8.92
C LEU A 43 -5.70 -9.68 -9.68
N HIS A 44 -6.04 -9.13 -10.85
CA HIS A 44 -7.16 -9.60 -11.68
C HIS A 44 -7.02 -11.06 -12.11
N SER A 45 -5.80 -11.48 -12.50
CA SER A 45 -5.50 -12.83 -12.94
C SER A 45 -5.33 -13.84 -11.80
N CYS A 46 -5.41 -13.42 -10.53
CA CYS A 46 -5.19 -14.32 -9.40
C CYS A 46 -6.40 -15.22 -9.14
N GLU A 47 -6.31 -16.49 -9.53
CA GLU A 47 -7.38 -17.48 -9.38
C GLU A 47 -7.74 -17.73 -7.90
N THR A 48 -6.74 -17.82 -7.02
CA THR A 48 -6.97 -18.09 -5.59
C THR A 48 -7.66 -16.94 -4.86
N CYS A 49 -7.54 -15.71 -5.37
CA CYS A 49 -8.14 -14.53 -4.78
C CYS A 49 -9.38 -14.03 -5.54
N ALA A 50 -9.77 -14.69 -6.63
CA ALA A 50 -10.83 -14.22 -7.54
C ALA A 50 -12.17 -13.98 -6.82
N SER A 51 -12.51 -14.82 -5.84
CA SER A 51 -13.76 -14.69 -5.05
C SER A 51 -13.61 -13.87 -3.77
N LEU A 52 -12.42 -13.39 -3.43
CA LEU A 52 -12.14 -12.73 -2.15
C LEU A 52 -12.39 -11.21 -2.17
N GLY A 53 -12.53 -10.61 -3.36
CA GLY A 53 -12.75 -9.17 -3.49
C GLY A 53 -12.67 -8.65 -4.92
N LEU A 54 -12.67 -7.32 -5.04
CA LEU A 54 -12.51 -6.64 -6.32
C LEU A 54 -11.05 -6.71 -6.77
N ASN A 55 -10.83 -7.34 -7.93
CA ASN A 55 -9.49 -7.59 -8.47
C ASN A 55 -9.33 -6.91 -9.83
N ASN A 56 -8.70 -5.73 -9.81
CA ASN A 56 -8.53 -4.88 -10.98
C ASN A 56 -7.05 -4.66 -11.36
N LEU A 57 -6.12 -4.92 -10.44
CA LEU A 57 -4.69 -4.75 -10.72
C LEU A 57 -4.28 -5.69 -11.85
N GLY A 58 -3.40 -5.22 -12.73
CA GLY A 58 -2.86 -5.99 -13.84
C GLY A 58 -3.82 -6.18 -15.03
N ARG A 59 -5.03 -5.60 -15.02
CA ARG A 59 -5.92 -5.60 -16.21
C ARG A 59 -5.31 -4.87 -17.39
N ASN A 60 -4.70 -3.71 -17.11
CA ASN A 60 -3.97 -2.92 -18.10
C ASN A 60 -2.48 -3.04 -17.79
N THR A 61 -1.71 -3.53 -18.77
CA THR A 61 -0.26 -3.62 -18.63
C THR A 61 0.39 -2.24 -18.69
N ASN A 62 1.40 -2.04 -17.85
CA ASN A 62 2.34 -0.91 -17.91
C ASN A 62 3.74 -1.34 -18.36
N GLU A 63 3.87 -2.55 -18.89
CA GLU A 63 5.10 -3.03 -19.52
C GLU A 63 5.55 -2.11 -20.65
N GLY A 64 6.83 -1.77 -20.65
CA GLY A 64 7.42 -0.89 -21.66
C GLY A 64 7.01 0.58 -21.55
N LYS A 65 6.32 0.99 -20.47
CA LYS A 65 6.01 2.42 -20.21
C LYS A 65 7.04 3.11 -19.31
N ASN A 66 7.76 2.32 -18.51
CA ASN A 66 8.77 2.81 -17.59
C ASN A 66 10.14 2.16 -17.91
N THR A 67 11.22 2.94 -17.86
CA THR A 67 12.60 2.48 -18.09
C THR A 67 13.33 2.04 -16.83
N VAL A 68 12.82 2.42 -15.65
CA VAL A 68 13.40 2.08 -14.35
C VAL A 68 12.89 0.71 -13.88
N VAL A 69 11.64 0.37 -14.21
CA VAL A 69 11.05 -0.94 -13.91
C VAL A 69 10.82 -1.72 -15.21
N PHE A 70 11.51 -2.85 -15.34
CA PHE A 70 11.32 -3.76 -16.45
C PHE A 70 10.09 -4.65 -16.23
N GLY A 71 9.20 -4.71 -17.22
CA GLY A 71 8.01 -5.54 -17.17
C GLY A 71 6.78 -4.85 -16.54
N ASN A 72 5.69 -5.60 -16.50
CA ASN A 72 4.44 -5.16 -15.89
C ASN A 72 4.56 -5.16 -14.36
N HIS A 73 4.04 -4.14 -13.70
CA HIS A 73 4.24 -3.96 -12.27
C HIS A 73 3.07 -3.26 -11.57
N ALA A 74 2.95 -3.49 -10.26
CA ALA A 74 2.02 -2.81 -9.37
C ALA A 74 2.77 -1.94 -8.36
N ILE A 75 2.25 -0.75 -8.07
CA ILE A 75 2.94 0.30 -7.33
C ILE A 75 2.40 0.38 -5.90
N ILE A 76 3.18 -0.03 -4.92
CA ILE A 76 2.89 0.18 -3.49
C ILE A 76 3.45 1.55 -3.11
N VAL A 77 2.58 2.45 -2.65
CA VAL A 77 2.97 3.82 -2.31
C VAL A 77 3.16 4.00 -0.81
N ASP A 78 4.22 4.70 -0.44
CA ASP A 78 4.42 5.21 0.92
C ASP A 78 3.45 6.36 1.25
N ALA A 79 3.24 6.59 2.54
CA ALA A 79 2.42 7.66 3.07
C ALA A 79 2.92 9.06 2.68
N GLU A 80 4.24 9.31 2.73
CA GLU A 80 4.77 10.63 2.36
C GLU A 80 4.60 10.93 0.87
N VAL A 81 4.57 9.89 0.02
CA VAL A 81 4.21 10.04 -1.39
C VAL A 81 2.77 10.52 -1.53
N CYS A 82 1.82 9.90 -0.82
CA CYS A 82 0.44 10.35 -0.82
C CYS A 82 0.30 11.78 -0.27
N LEU A 83 0.98 12.11 0.82
CA LEU A 83 0.84 13.42 1.47
C LEU A 83 1.38 14.57 0.63
N ARG A 84 2.52 14.37 -0.04
CA ARG A 84 3.24 15.43 -0.76
C ARG A 84 2.89 15.49 -2.25
N PHE A 85 2.62 14.34 -2.86
CA PHE A 85 2.52 14.21 -4.31
C PHE A 85 1.17 13.65 -4.74
N MET A 86 0.09 13.88 -3.98
CA MET A 86 -1.24 13.34 -4.31
C MET A 86 -1.70 13.69 -5.73
N ASP A 87 -1.38 14.89 -6.19
CA ASP A 87 -1.83 15.44 -7.47
C ASP A 87 -1.18 14.73 -8.67
N VAL A 88 -0.04 14.05 -8.48
CA VAL A 88 0.58 13.26 -9.56
C VAL A 88 -0.29 12.06 -9.96
N PHE A 89 -1.18 11.61 -9.07
CA PHE A 89 -2.07 10.47 -9.31
C PHE A 89 -3.35 10.86 -10.09
N ASP A 90 -3.60 12.16 -10.28
CA ASP A 90 -4.61 12.64 -11.24
C ASP A 90 -4.22 12.26 -12.68
N SER A 91 -2.92 12.10 -12.96
CA SER A 91 -2.41 11.63 -14.24
C SER A 91 -2.67 10.15 -14.47
N SER A 92 -2.96 9.77 -15.72
CA SER A 92 -3.14 8.38 -16.16
C SER A 92 -1.82 7.59 -16.31
N LEU A 93 -0.67 8.24 -16.09
CA LEU A 93 0.66 7.60 -16.11
C LEU A 93 0.77 6.49 -15.06
N PHE A 94 0.22 6.72 -13.86
CA PHE A 94 0.23 5.72 -12.79
C PHE A 94 -0.91 4.74 -12.96
N THR A 95 -0.60 3.46 -12.95
CA THR A 95 -1.55 2.35 -13.01
C THR A 95 -1.16 1.28 -11.98
N ASN A 96 -2.10 0.40 -11.64
CA ASN A 96 -1.87 -0.71 -10.71
C ASN A 96 -1.36 -0.25 -9.32
N ILE A 97 -1.94 0.82 -8.77
CA ILE A 97 -1.56 1.44 -7.50
C ILE A 97 -2.19 0.67 -6.33
N ILE A 98 -1.36 0.38 -5.33
CA ILE A 98 -1.72 -0.29 -4.08
C ILE A 98 -1.49 0.66 -2.93
N ILE A 99 -2.57 0.96 -2.19
CA ILE A 99 -2.51 1.65 -0.92
C ILE A 99 -2.60 0.60 0.18
N THR A 100 -1.57 0.47 1.01
CA THR A 100 -1.62 -0.41 2.18
C THR A 100 -2.49 0.20 3.27
N GLN A 101 -3.13 -0.64 4.08
CA GLN A 101 -4.06 -0.19 5.11
C GLN A 101 -3.41 0.77 6.13
N ASN A 102 -2.17 0.52 6.52
CA ASN A 102 -1.44 1.40 7.44
C ASN A 102 -1.13 2.78 6.82
N VAL A 103 -0.85 2.85 5.52
CA VAL A 103 -0.68 4.12 4.80
C VAL A 103 -2.00 4.87 4.74
N TRP A 104 -3.08 4.18 4.38
CA TRP A 104 -4.43 4.74 4.35
C TRP A 104 -4.85 5.36 5.70
N GLU A 105 -4.65 4.62 6.79
CA GLU A 105 -4.96 5.08 8.15
C GLU A 105 -4.09 6.28 8.57
N TYR A 106 -2.80 6.26 8.22
CA TYR A 106 -1.90 7.37 8.53
C TYR A 106 -2.28 8.64 7.76
N VAL A 107 -2.54 8.55 6.46
CA VAL A 107 -2.98 9.70 5.64
C VAL A 107 -4.28 10.29 6.18
N LYS A 108 -5.24 9.43 6.57
CA LYS A 108 -6.50 9.85 7.21
C LYS A 108 -6.27 10.68 8.48
N GLN A 109 -5.29 10.29 9.29
CA GLN A 109 -4.97 10.99 10.53
C GLN A 109 -4.20 12.30 10.29
N LYS A 110 -3.35 12.35 9.26
CA LYS A 110 -2.44 13.47 9.00
C LYS A 110 -3.05 14.57 8.12
N SER A 111 -3.76 14.21 7.07
CA SER A 111 -4.33 15.16 6.12
C SER A 111 -5.69 14.70 5.64
N ILE A 112 -6.75 15.33 6.18
CA ILE A 112 -8.12 15.07 5.75
C ILE A 112 -8.33 15.40 4.27
N THR A 113 -7.62 16.40 3.74
CA THR A 113 -7.69 16.82 2.34
C THR A 113 -7.14 15.74 1.41
N THR A 114 -5.95 15.22 1.70
CA THR A 114 -5.34 14.12 0.94
C THR A 114 -6.19 12.86 1.05
N TYR A 115 -6.69 12.56 2.25
CA TYR A 115 -7.59 11.43 2.46
C TYR A 115 -8.87 11.53 1.62
N LYS A 116 -9.49 12.72 1.52
CA LYS A 116 -10.67 12.91 0.67
C LYS A 116 -10.37 12.61 -0.81
N LYS A 117 -9.20 13.03 -1.33
CA LYS A 117 -8.78 12.69 -2.70
C LYS A 117 -8.60 11.18 -2.87
N LEU A 118 -7.87 10.51 -1.97
CA LEU A 118 -7.73 9.05 -1.98
C LEU A 118 -9.08 8.33 -1.89
N ASN A 119 -9.97 8.81 -1.01
CA ASN A 119 -11.30 8.25 -0.84
C ASN A 119 -12.15 8.37 -2.10
N LYS A 120 -12.09 9.53 -2.75
CA LYS A 120 -12.75 9.75 -4.04
C LYS A 120 -12.27 8.75 -5.09
N PHE A 121 -10.95 8.62 -5.31
CA PHE A 121 -10.42 7.66 -6.28
C PHE A 121 -10.88 6.23 -6.01
N VAL A 122 -10.77 5.78 -4.76
CA VAL A 122 -11.00 4.36 -4.43
C VAL A 122 -12.48 4.00 -4.33
N TYR A 123 -13.31 4.85 -3.70
CA TYR A 123 -14.67 4.47 -3.30
C TYR A 123 -15.77 5.21 -4.06
N GLU A 124 -15.56 6.49 -4.41
CA GLU A 124 -16.56 7.27 -5.15
C GLU A 124 -16.46 6.97 -6.65
N ASP A 125 -15.28 7.22 -7.24
CA ASP A 125 -15.00 7.01 -8.66
C ASP A 125 -14.75 5.53 -8.99
N LYS A 126 -14.36 4.73 -7.98
CA LYS A 126 -13.98 3.32 -8.12
C LYS A 126 -12.96 3.10 -9.22
N ASP A 127 -11.96 3.98 -9.26
CA ASP A 127 -10.90 3.97 -10.27
C ASP A 127 -10.19 2.60 -10.23
N PRO A 128 -10.21 1.81 -11.32
CA PRO A 128 -9.65 0.46 -11.35
C PRO A 128 -8.13 0.45 -11.19
N ARG A 129 -7.47 1.61 -11.29
CA ARG A 129 -6.03 1.74 -11.05
C ARG A 129 -5.69 1.59 -9.58
N PHE A 130 -6.61 1.84 -8.65
CA PHE A 130 -6.34 1.81 -7.22
C PHE A 130 -6.91 0.56 -6.55
N ALA A 131 -6.12 -0.03 -5.65
CA ALA A 131 -6.55 -1.07 -4.75
C ALA A 131 -6.09 -0.76 -3.32
N ILE A 132 -6.93 -1.07 -2.34
CA ILE A 132 -6.52 -1.07 -0.94
C ILE A 132 -6.12 -2.48 -0.55
N PHE A 133 -4.90 -2.65 -0.06
CA PHE A 133 -4.41 -3.91 0.47
C PHE A 133 -4.52 -3.91 2.00
N MET A 134 -5.30 -4.84 2.54
CA MET A 134 -5.64 -4.94 3.98
C MET A 134 -4.49 -5.52 4.80
N SER A 135 -3.35 -4.85 4.78
CA SER A 135 -2.08 -5.31 5.35
C SER A 135 -2.14 -5.55 6.87
N GLU A 136 -2.95 -4.78 7.59
CA GLU A 136 -3.09 -4.91 9.05
C GLU A 136 -4.04 -6.04 9.46
N PHE A 137 -4.84 -6.58 8.54
CA PHE A 137 -5.70 -7.74 8.79
C PHE A 137 -5.19 -9.03 8.15
N HIS A 138 -4.17 -8.97 7.31
CA HIS A 138 -3.65 -10.16 6.62
C HIS A 138 -2.55 -10.85 7.45
N HIS A 139 -2.73 -12.15 7.73
CA HIS A 139 -1.88 -12.88 8.67
C HIS A 139 -0.39 -12.94 8.31
N LYS A 140 -0.05 -12.93 7.01
CA LYS A 140 1.36 -12.94 6.55
C LYS A 140 2.00 -11.56 6.46
N THR A 141 1.21 -10.49 6.43
CA THR A 141 1.73 -9.13 6.22
C THR A 141 1.55 -8.22 7.42
N PHE A 142 0.80 -8.66 8.43
CA PHE A 142 0.67 -7.93 9.67
C PHE A 142 2.03 -7.82 10.37
N VAL A 143 2.44 -6.59 10.66
CA VAL A 143 3.65 -6.30 11.41
C VAL A 143 3.25 -5.83 12.80
N ARG A 144 3.57 -6.63 13.82
CA ARG A 144 3.32 -6.31 15.22
C ARG A 144 4.16 -5.09 15.64
N GLN A 145 3.58 -4.26 16.51
CA GLN A 145 4.34 -3.20 17.18
C GLN A 145 5.33 -3.82 18.18
N GLU A 146 6.61 -3.50 18.03
CA GLU A 146 7.69 -3.90 18.93
C GLU A 146 8.21 -2.66 19.67
N ILE A 147 8.77 -2.83 20.87
CA ILE A 147 9.21 -1.71 21.73
C ILE A 147 10.28 -0.87 21.02
N GLU A 148 11.19 -1.52 20.29
CA GLU A 148 12.30 -0.87 19.59
C GLU A 148 11.91 -0.35 18.19
N LEU A 149 10.69 -0.63 17.73
CA LEU A 149 10.20 -0.25 16.41
C LEU A 149 9.32 0.99 16.52
N SER A 150 9.80 2.13 16.04
CA SER A 150 9.00 3.35 15.98
C SER A 150 7.83 3.18 14.99
N ASP A 151 6.77 3.98 15.16
CA ASP A 151 5.61 3.92 14.25
C ASP A 151 5.99 4.19 12.79
N SER A 152 7.01 5.05 12.56
CA SER A 152 7.52 5.33 11.21
C SER A 152 8.21 4.10 10.63
N LEU A 153 9.14 3.52 11.38
CA LEU A 153 9.88 2.33 10.95
C LEU A 153 8.95 1.12 10.77
N ARG A 154 7.89 1.00 11.60
CA ARG A 154 6.87 -0.03 11.40
C ARG A 154 6.11 0.17 10.11
N ARG A 155 5.71 1.40 9.76
CA ARG A 155 5.04 1.68 8.49
C ARG A 155 5.94 1.31 7.30
N GLU A 156 7.21 1.71 7.33
CA GLU A 156 8.21 1.32 6.33
C GLU A 156 8.32 -0.22 6.23
N LYS A 157 8.37 -0.92 7.37
CA LYS A 157 8.40 -2.38 7.46
C LYS A 157 7.20 -3.05 6.80
N VAL A 158 5.99 -2.52 7.01
CA VAL A 158 4.79 -3.05 6.36
C VAL A 158 4.89 -2.96 4.83
N LEU A 159 5.50 -1.90 4.27
CA LEU A 159 5.62 -1.76 2.81
C LEU A 159 6.41 -2.90 2.19
N TYR A 160 7.64 -3.16 2.67
CA TYR A 160 8.47 -4.23 2.10
C TYR A 160 7.96 -5.63 2.47
N VAL A 161 7.31 -5.81 3.63
CA VAL A 161 6.66 -7.09 3.97
C VAL A 161 5.51 -7.39 3.01
N CYS A 162 4.69 -6.40 2.68
CA CYS A 162 3.65 -6.54 1.66
C CYS A 162 4.24 -6.81 0.27
N ALA A 163 5.30 -6.08 -0.10
CA ALA A 163 5.96 -6.25 -1.39
C ALA A 163 6.54 -7.66 -1.56
N ASN A 164 7.25 -8.18 -0.56
CA ASN A 164 7.78 -9.55 -0.58
C ASN A 164 6.65 -10.59 -0.64
N PHE A 165 5.60 -10.45 0.17
CA PHE A 165 4.44 -11.33 0.11
C PHE A 165 3.80 -11.34 -1.29
N LEU A 166 3.56 -10.17 -1.88
CA LEU A 166 2.96 -10.07 -3.20
C LEU A 166 3.90 -10.60 -4.30
N LYS A 167 5.22 -10.38 -4.20
CA LYS A 167 6.21 -10.94 -5.13
C LYS A 167 6.15 -12.47 -5.15
N ASP A 168 6.11 -13.09 -3.97
CA ASP A 168 6.01 -14.54 -3.85
C ASP A 168 4.65 -15.06 -4.33
N HIS A 169 3.57 -14.40 -3.89
CA HIS A 169 2.20 -14.76 -4.24
C HIS A 169 1.93 -14.60 -5.74
N TRP A 170 2.60 -13.65 -6.40
CA TRP A 170 2.45 -13.39 -7.83
C TRP A 170 3.49 -14.05 -8.72
N SER A 171 4.37 -14.89 -8.18
CA SER A 171 5.48 -15.54 -8.92
C SER A 171 5.09 -16.26 -10.22
N LYS A 172 3.82 -16.69 -10.37
CA LYS A 172 3.30 -17.35 -11.58
C LYS A 172 2.68 -16.40 -12.61
N TYR A 173 2.54 -15.11 -12.28
CA TYR A 173 1.96 -14.10 -13.14
C TYR A 173 3.03 -13.13 -13.62
N ASN A 174 2.82 -12.52 -14.79
CA ASN A 174 3.73 -11.51 -15.34
C ASN A 174 3.43 -10.14 -14.70
N ILE A 175 3.60 -10.02 -13.38
CA ILE A 175 3.49 -8.75 -12.66
C ILE A 175 4.33 -8.79 -11.38
N VAL A 176 5.06 -7.70 -11.11
CA VAL A 176 5.87 -7.56 -9.89
C VAL A 176 5.43 -6.36 -9.05
N PRO A 177 5.47 -6.42 -7.71
CA PRO A 177 5.24 -5.24 -6.89
C PRO A 177 6.49 -4.35 -6.88
N VAL A 178 6.28 -3.04 -6.84
CA VAL A 178 7.32 -2.00 -6.73
C VAL A 178 6.94 -1.08 -5.59
N VAL A 179 7.90 -0.66 -4.77
CA VAL A 179 7.65 0.28 -3.68
C VAL A 179 8.14 1.67 -4.07
N LEU A 180 7.28 2.68 -3.92
CA LEU A 180 7.65 4.08 -4.11
C LEU A 180 7.68 4.85 -2.79
N CYS A 181 8.80 5.53 -2.54
CA CYS A 181 8.98 6.42 -1.40
C CYS A 181 9.28 7.87 -1.84
N ALA A 182 9.21 8.81 -0.90
CA ALA A 182 9.44 10.23 -1.18
C ALA A 182 10.92 10.63 -1.10
N GLU A 183 11.67 10.06 -0.15
CA GLU A 183 13.00 10.53 0.26
C GLU A 183 14.08 9.44 0.08
N ASP A 184 15.34 9.87 -0.11
CA ASP A 184 16.47 8.99 -0.43
C ASP A 184 17.00 8.20 0.79
N ASP A 185 16.84 8.74 2.01
CA ASP A 185 17.19 8.02 3.24
C ASP A 185 16.21 6.85 3.48
N ILE A 186 14.91 7.07 3.20
CA ILE A 186 13.86 6.06 3.21
C ILE A 186 14.14 5.03 2.12
N LEU A 187 14.48 5.47 0.91
CA LEU A 187 14.85 4.59 -0.22
C LEU A 187 15.93 3.61 0.21
N SER A 188 17.00 4.10 0.83
CA SER A 188 18.14 3.28 1.25
C SER A 188 17.72 2.18 2.24
N ARG A 189 16.82 2.49 3.19
CA ARG A 189 16.31 1.53 4.18
C ARG A 189 15.33 0.51 3.58
N LEU A 190 14.46 0.96 2.67
CA LEU A 190 13.51 0.06 2.01
C LEU A 190 14.23 -0.86 1.02
N LYS A 191 15.19 -0.33 0.26
CA LYS A 191 15.91 -1.06 -0.78
C LYS A 191 16.80 -2.19 -0.24
N SER A 192 17.27 -2.08 0.99
CA SER A 192 17.98 -3.18 1.67
C SER A 192 17.07 -4.37 2.02
N ASN A 193 15.75 -4.16 2.08
CA ASN A 193 14.75 -5.19 2.38
C ASN A 193 13.92 -5.61 1.15
N TYR A 194 13.85 -4.77 0.11
CA TYR A 194 13.14 -5.03 -1.13
C TYR A 194 13.77 -4.30 -2.31
N GLU A 195 14.35 -5.04 -3.25
CA GLU A 195 15.19 -4.51 -4.33
C GLU A 195 14.47 -3.53 -5.29
N LEU A 196 13.19 -3.80 -5.59
CA LEU A 196 12.35 -3.00 -6.48
C LEU A 196 11.72 -1.83 -5.72
N THR A 197 12.58 -1.00 -5.12
CA THR A 197 12.20 0.24 -4.44
C THR A 197 12.86 1.41 -5.13
N PHE A 198 12.09 2.46 -5.39
CA PHE A 198 12.53 3.69 -6.06
C PHE A 198 11.90 4.92 -5.38
N THR A 199 12.52 6.08 -5.54
CA THR A 199 11.80 7.31 -5.23
C THR A 199 10.76 7.61 -6.30
N ILE A 200 9.70 8.33 -5.95
CA ILE A 200 8.72 8.80 -6.93
C ILE A 200 9.38 9.66 -8.03
N LYS A 201 10.41 10.44 -7.68
CA LYS A 201 11.22 11.22 -8.63
C LYS A 201 11.89 10.32 -9.67
N GLN A 202 12.58 9.27 -9.22
CA GLN A 202 13.21 8.29 -10.11
C GLN A 202 12.20 7.60 -11.01
N TYR A 203 11.06 7.20 -10.42
CA TYR A 203 10.01 6.50 -11.16
C TYR A 203 9.44 7.38 -12.30
N ILE A 204 9.11 8.64 -12.01
CA ILE A 204 8.57 9.58 -13.01
C ILE A 204 9.61 9.92 -14.09
N ALA A 205 10.87 10.11 -13.71
CA ALA A 205 11.95 10.36 -14.67
C ALA A 205 12.15 9.19 -15.64
N GLY A 206 11.76 7.98 -15.24
CA GLY A 206 11.82 6.77 -16.05
C GLY A 206 10.66 6.59 -17.04
N GLU A 207 9.59 7.36 -16.95
CA GLU A 207 8.41 7.22 -17.79
C GLU A 207 8.69 7.68 -19.25
N ILE A 208 8.44 6.80 -20.22
CA ILE A 208 8.79 7.01 -21.63
C ILE A 208 7.85 8.00 -22.33
N LEU A 209 6.58 8.06 -21.88
CA LEU A 209 5.53 8.89 -22.48
C LEU A 209 5.53 10.35 -22.00
N VAL A 210 6.53 10.77 -21.24
CA VAL A 210 6.54 12.13 -20.68
C VAL A 210 6.98 13.11 -21.77
N SER A 211 6.02 13.87 -22.31
CA SER A 211 6.32 15.09 -23.04
C SER A 211 7.09 16.04 -22.11
N SER A 212 8.06 16.78 -22.64
CA SER A 212 8.92 17.69 -21.86
C SER A 212 8.14 18.71 -21.01
N SER A 213 6.89 19.02 -21.36
CA SER A 213 5.99 19.90 -20.60
C SER A 213 5.41 19.25 -19.33
N LEU A 214 4.95 18.00 -19.38
CA LEU A 214 4.36 17.32 -18.23
C LEU A 214 5.43 16.96 -17.18
N CYS A 215 6.65 16.66 -17.63
CA CYS A 215 7.83 16.54 -16.76
C CYS A 215 8.10 17.84 -16.01
N SER A 216 7.93 19.01 -16.66
CA SER A 216 8.16 20.30 -16.01
C SER A 216 7.08 20.64 -14.98
N GLU A 217 5.80 20.34 -15.24
CA GLU A 217 4.72 20.54 -14.27
C GLU A 217 4.86 19.62 -13.06
N ILE A 218 5.09 18.33 -13.30
CA ILE A 218 5.28 17.33 -12.24
C ILE A 218 6.60 17.58 -11.49
N SER A 219 7.69 17.93 -12.19
CA SER A 219 8.95 18.30 -11.54
C SER A 219 8.81 19.56 -10.70
N ASN A 220 8.03 20.56 -11.13
CA ASN A 220 7.75 21.77 -10.35
C ASN A 220 6.90 21.43 -9.10
N SER A 221 5.95 20.50 -9.19
CA SER A 221 5.21 19.97 -8.03
C SER A 221 6.08 19.13 -7.08
N ILE A 222 7.20 18.60 -7.55
CA ILE A 222 8.11 17.74 -6.78
C ILE A 222 9.37 18.47 -6.24
N GLN A 223 9.62 19.70 -6.71
CA GLN A 223 10.69 20.59 -6.21
C GLN A 223 10.28 21.43 -4.98
N LEU A 224 9.02 21.36 -4.55
CA LEU A 224 8.52 21.89 -3.27
C LEU A 224 8.51 20.81 -2.17
#